data_AF-A0A2V5VAK0-F1
#
_entry.id   AF-A0A2V5VAK0-F1
#
_cell.length_a   1.000
_cell.length_b   1.000
_cell.length_c   1.000
_cell.angle_alpha   90.00
_cell.angle_beta   90.00
_cell.angle_gamma   90.00
#
_symmetry.space_group_name_H-M   'P 1'
#
loop_
_entity.id
_entity.type
_entity.pdbx_description
1 polymer ?
#
loop_
_entity_poly.entity_id
_entity_poly.type
_entity_poly.pdbx_seq_one_letter_code
_entity_poly.pdbx_strand_id
1 'polypeptide(L)' 'MTFRQFTALATVAKHGNITKAAQVMHISQPSLSKQLKVLEEDYKIRLFSRNSNSQIAMA' A
#
# COMPACT_ATOMS: atom_id res chain seq x y z
N MET A 1 -6.45 -8.64 9.93
CA MET A 1 -7.18 -8.38 8.66
C MET A 1 -8.42 -7.53 8.81
N THR A 2 -8.49 -6.40 8.08
CA THR A 2 -9.66 -5.50 8.02
C THR A 2 -9.97 -5.10 6.57
N PHE A 3 -11.23 -4.75 6.28
CA PHE A 3 -11.64 -4.26 4.96
C PHE A 3 -10.80 -3.06 4.50
N ARG A 4 -10.39 -2.20 5.44
CA ARG A 4 -9.57 -1.02 5.18
C ARG A 4 -8.20 -1.36 4.60
N GLN A 5 -7.59 -2.47 5.03
CA GLN A 5 -6.30 -2.93 4.49
C GLN A 5 -6.44 -3.45 3.05
N PHE A 6 -7.56 -4.09 2.71
CA PHE A 6 -7.85 -4.48 1.32
C PHE A 6 -8.14 -3.26 0.44
N THR A 7 -8.85 -2.26 0.96
CA THR A 7 -9.05 -0.98 0.25
C THR A 7 -7.72 -0.28 0.02
N ALA A 8 -6.82 -0.27 1.01
CA ALA A 8 -5.46 0.25 0.88
C ALA A 8 -4.68 -0.45 -0.24
N LEU A 9 -4.67 -1.79 -0.23
CA LEU A 9 -4.02 -2.60 -1.26
C LEU A 9 -4.58 -2.28 -2.66
N ALA A 10 -5.90 -2.33 -2.84
CA ALA A 10 -6.55 -2.06 -4.12
C ALA A 10 -6.29 -0.63 -4.62
N THR A 11 -6.28 0.35 -3.71
CA THR A 11 -6.03 1.75 -4.08
C THR A 11 -4.58 1.96 -4.51
N VAL A 12 -3.62 1.33 -3.83
CA VAL A 12 -2.21 1.40 -4.20
C VAL A 12 -1.95 0.68 -5.52
N ALA A 13 -2.53 -0.52 -5.72
CA ALA A 13 -2.44 -1.26 -6.98
C ALA A 13 -3.02 -0.45 -8.17
N LYS A 14 -4.13 0.26 -7.96
CA LYS A 14 -4.76 1.11 -8.99
C LYS A 14 -3.89 2.30 -9.39
N HIS A 15 -3.12 2.88 -8.47
CA HIS A 15 -2.38 4.12 -8.73
C HIS A 15 -0.87 3.94 -8.92
N GLY A 16 -0.31 2.77 -8.55
CA GLY A 16 1.13 2.48 -8.63
C GLY A 16 2.03 3.38 -7.77
N ASN A 17 1.43 4.20 -6.89
CA ASN A 17 2.12 5.21 -6.10
C ASN A 17 1.45 5.37 -4.73
N ILE A 18 2.23 5.14 -3.66
CA ILE A 18 1.71 5.14 -2.29
C ILE A 18 1.30 6.54 -1.82
N THR A 19 2.03 7.56 -2.25
CA THR A 19 1.73 8.96 -1.91
C THR A 19 0.41 9.38 -2.54
N LYS A 20 0.20 9.04 -3.83
CA LYS A 20 -1.06 9.32 -4.54
C LYS A 20 -2.23 8.55 -3.92
N ALA A 21 -2.03 7.27 -3.58
CA ALA A 21 -3.06 6.47 -2.93
C ALA A 21 -3.45 7.03 -1.54
N ALA A 22 -2.49 7.49 -0.75
CA ALA A 22 -2.75 8.10 0.56
C ALA A 22 -3.59 9.38 0.43
N GLN A 23 -3.29 10.22 -0.57
CA GLN A 23 -4.09 11.40 -0.88
C GLN A 23 -5.54 11.04 -1.26
N VAL A 24 -5.72 10.04 -2.14
CA VAL A 24 -7.05 9.55 -2.56
C VAL A 24 -7.84 8.97 -1.38
N MET A 25 -7.17 8.32 -0.44
CA MET A 25 -7.79 7.76 0.76
C MET A 25 -7.94 8.76 1.91
N HIS A 26 -7.51 10.02 1.72
CA HIS A 26 -7.51 11.05 2.76
C HIS A 26 -6.81 10.63 4.07
N ILE A 27 -5.68 9.92 3.96
CA ILE A 27 -4.85 9.51 5.09
C ILE A 27 -3.39 9.90 4.85
N SER A 28 -2.58 9.86 5.91
CA SER A 28 -1.14 10.07 5.78
C SER A 28 -0.46 8.89 5.08
N GLN A 29 0.55 9.19 4.27
CA GLN A 29 1.37 8.15 3.61
C GLN A 29 2.00 7.16 4.62
N PRO A 30 2.51 7.58 5.80
CA PRO A 30 2.98 6.64 6.82
C PRO A 30 1.89 5.70 7.34
N SER A 31 0.65 6.18 7.50
CA SER A 31 -0.48 5.35 7.92
C SER A 31 -0.82 4.28 6.88
N LEU A 32 -0.85 4.66 5.60
CA LEU A 32 -1.07 3.72 4.50
C LEU A 32 0.06 2.68 4.42
N SER A 33 1.32 3.11 4.53
CA SER A 33 2.46 2.21 4.52
C SER A 33 2.41 1.20 5.68
N LYS A 34 1.98 1.63 6.87
CA LYS A 34 1.82 0.74 8.02
C LYS A 34 0.71 -0.29 7.78
N GLN A 35 -0.43 0.11 7.22
CA GLN A 35 -1.54 -0.81 6.92
C GLN A 35 -1.14 -1.91 5.94
N LEU A 36 -0.38 -1.56 4.90
CA LEU A 36 0.12 -2.52 3.92
C LEU A 36 1.18 -3.46 4.52
N LYS A 37 2.11 -2.92 5.33
CA LYS A 37 3.14 -3.72 6.00
C LYS A 37 2.52 -4.77 6.94
N VAL A 38 1.49 -4.40 7.70
CA VAL A 38 0.75 -5.36 8.53
C VAL A 38 0.10 -6.45 7.67
N LEU A 39 -0.41 -6.10 6.48
CA LEU A 39 -0.99 -7.10 5.57
C LEU A 39 0.08 -8.04 4.99
N GLU A 40 1.27 -7.52 4.65
CA GLU A 40 2.43 -8.33 4.27
C GLU A 40 2.87 -9.30 5.38
N GLU A 41 2.92 -8.83 6.62
CA GLU A 41 3.29 -9.64 7.79
C GLU A 41 2.25 -10.72 8.12
N ASP A 42 0.96 -10.38 8.11
CA ASP A 42 -0.15 -11.29 8.40
C ASP A 42 -0.17 -12.48 7.42
N TYR A 43 0.13 -12.23 6.13
CA TYR A 43 0.09 -13.26 5.08
C TYR A 43 1.48 -13.80 4.70
N LYS A 44 2.56 -13.27 5.27
CA LYS A 44 3.95 -13.62 4.94
C LYS A 44 4.27 -13.49 3.45
N ILE A 45 3.76 -12.43 2.82
CA ILE A 45 3.98 -12.11 1.40
C ILE A 45 4.63 -10.73 1.27
N ARG A 46 5.26 -10.46 0.12
CA ARG A 46 5.48 -9.07 -0.33
C ARG A 46 4.36 -8.71 -1.27
N LEU A 47 3.68 -7.60 -1.00
CA LEU A 47 2.70 -7.01 -1.91
C LEU A 47 3.38 -6.08 -2.90
N PHE A 48 4.49 -5.45 -2.47
CA PHE A 48 5.04 -4.28 -3.11
C PHE A 48 6.56 -4.29 -3.09
N SER A 49 7.17 -3.98 -4.24
CA SER A 49 8.61 -3.70 -4.35
C SER A 49 8.83 -2.20 -4.57
N ARG A 50 9.83 -1.61 -3.90
CA ARG A 50 10.20 -0.21 -4.10
C ARG A 50 11.18 -0.10 -5.26
N ASN A 51 10.76 0.63 -6.29
CA ASN A 51 11.60 1.06 -7.38
C ASN A 51 12.29 2.36 -6.95
N SER A 52 13.48 2.66 -7.47
CA SER A 52 14.29 3.85 -7.11
C SER A 52 13.56 5.19 -7.25
N ASN A 53 12.44 5.22 -7.99
CA ASN A 53 11.64 6.41 -8.31
C ASN A 53 10.34 6.56 -7.49
N SER A 54 10.25 5.97 -6.29
CA SER A 54 9.03 5.98 -5.45
C SER A 54 7.79 5.33 -6.08
N GLN A 55 7.97 4.66 -7.21
CA GLN A 55 6.97 3.82 -7.84
C GLN A 55 6.95 2.47 -7.15
N ILE A 56 5.79 1.82 -7.15
CA ILE A 56 5.61 0.51 -6.57
C ILE A 56 5.16 -0.44 -7.65
N ALA A 57 5.88 -1.55 -7.82
CA ALA A 57 5.41 -2.69 -8.60
C ALA A 57 4.82 -3.74 -7.65
N MET A 58 3.71 -4.37 -8.06
CA MET A 58 3.24 -5.59 -7.40
C MET A 58 4.33 -6.65 -7.53
N ALA A 59 4.74 -7.20 -6.39
CA ALA A 59 5.71 -8.30 -6.30
C ALA A 59 5.01 -9.63 -6.55
#